data_AF-A0A420G1T5-F1
#
_entry.id   AF-A0A420G1T5-F1
#
_cell.length_a   1.000
_cell.length_b   1.000
_cell.length_c   1.000
_cell.angle_alpha   90.00
_cell.angle_beta   90.00
_cell.angle_gamma   90.00
#
_symmetry.space_group_name_H-M   'P 1'
#
loop_
_entity.id
_entity.type
_entity.pdbx_description
1 polymer ?
#
loop_
_entity_poly.entity_id
_entity_poly.type
_entity_poly.pdbx_seq_one_letter_code
_entity_poly.pdbx_strand_id
1 'polypeptide(L)'
;MKKILIGLLIATAVSSCDIDRLPYTSMDEENIVNNPDAMVTGTYAQLKAWSDPMHRLGEYAGDNMMIRGSSTDAFYEFISYARTPNNYRLQNFWDYGYKAIAQSSNVIKMFAEGQSTEMDNKLGECYYIRGMMYFYLCRAFGKPYYQSPETNLGVPIVNGTPDDVFNDLNLPDRASVKDTYAQAISDLKKAEALMTLDKGAAYASKGAAQAMLSRIYLYMSGTYKNPNAEYARLSLEYANKVINSGKYVLLAREQFMKYNTFRPEDNKETIFAVKRVASEFSGDDHYYGIGGMYSNIGGMGWGEMYSSAKYIDLLNETGRNDWRPDHYSIVDARAAFIEPTYSKDDKGNYSTVFRFIKQNSPAKVGDPKTLSYVQIPAIINGNTVIAREVKKVGDQEVVKEYTLATINAGQQTYSITYEDGNTYSGMIDYYISLNRAYPQFYIVKCSREGEESQLHSPVISRLGEIYLNRAEANAKLGNYGAALNDLNTIRNRSIVNGGYTSIDAASASKLIDKERQLELAYQAERSYDVFRNGDPLNRTYPGPQKQFEDILPTDFRVTYFIPQDAINSYPGKLTQNPTSN
;
A
#
# COMPACT_ATOMS: atom_id res chain seq x y z
N MET A 1 -8.16 9.24 -80.81
CA MET A 1 -7.42 9.96 -79.74
C MET A 1 -8.23 10.28 -78.47
N LYS A 2 -9.57 10.32 -78.49
CA LYS A 2 -10.37 10.50 -77.24
C LYS A 2 -10.48 9.26 -76.33
N LYS A 3 -10.21 8.05 -76.84
CA LYS A 3 -10.27 6.80 -76.03
C LYS A 3 -8.95 6.42 -75.34
N ILE A 4 -7.83 7.06 -75.73
CA ILE A 4 -6.50 6.81 -75.11
C ILE A 4 -6.28 7.75 -73.91
N LEU A 5 -6.86 8.96 -73.94
CA LEU A 5 -6.80 9.92 -72.83
C LEU A 5 -7.66 9.54 -71.61
N ILE A 6 -8.73 8.76 -71.79
CA ILE A 6 -9.55 8.25 -70.67
C ILE A 6 -8.89 7.06 -69.98
N GLY A 7 -8.12 6.24 -70.72
CA GLY A 7 -7.33 5.15 -70.13
C GLY A 7 -6.15 5.63 -69.29
N LEU A 8 -5.50 6.73 -69.69
CA LEU A 8 -4.39 7.32 -68.93
C LEU A 8 -4.84 8.07 -67.66
N LEU A 9 -6.07 8.58 -67.62
CA LEU A 9 -6.61 9.28 -66.44
C LEU A 9 -7.10 8.31 -65.34
N ILE A 10 -7.39 7.05 -65.71
CA ILE A 10 -7.78 6.00 -64.75
C ILE A 10 -6.55 5.30 -64.16
N ALA A 11 -5.40 5.30 -64.86
CA ALA A 11 -4.16 4.71 -64.37
C ALA A 11 -3.42 5.56 -63.31
N THR A 12 -3.72 6.86 -63.20
CA THR A 12 -3.15 7.74 -62.16
C THR A 12 -3.99 7.84 -60.88
N ALA A 13 -5.15 7.17 -60.81
CA ALA A 13 -6.04 7.20 -59.65
C ALA A 13 -5.80 6.05 -58.65
N VAL A 14 -4.81 5.18 -58.90
CA VAL A 14 -4.42 4.11 -57.97
C VAL A 14 -3.01 4.38 -57.41
N SER A 15 -2.78 5.61 -56.95
CA SER A 15 -1.83 5.81 -55.87
C SER A 15 -2.60 5.43 -54.61
N SER A 16 -2.50 4.17 -54.21
CA SER A 16 -2.94 3.71 -52.89
C SER A 16 -2.23 4.58 -51.86
N CYS A 17 -2.93 5.59 -51.34
CA CYS A 17 -2.59 6.16 -50.06
C CYS A 17 -2.67 5.00 -49.07
N ASP A 18 -1.52 4.57 -48.59
CA ASP A 18 -1.41 3.66 -47.47
C ASP A 18 -2.06 4.34 -46.26
N ILE A 19 -3.34 4.05 -46.04
CA ILE A 19 -4.14 4.55 -44.91
C ILE A 19 -4.21 3.44 -43.85
N ASP A 20 -3.12 2.69 -43.67
CA ASP A 20 -2.91 1.98 -42.42
C ASP A 20 -2.54 3.00 -41.34
N ARG A 21 -3.58 3.66 -40.82
CA ARG A 21 -3.51 4.43 -39.60
C ARG A 21 -3.64 3.47 -38.43
N LEU A 22 -2.52 2.88 -38.02
CA LEU A 22 -2.43 2.31 -36.69
C LEU A 22 -2.66 3.44 -35.66
N PRO A 23 -3.43 3.22 -34.59
CA PRO A 23 -3.42 4.11 -33.43
C PRO A 23 -1.98 4.44 -33.04
N TYR A 24 -1.68 5.69 -32.70
CA TYR A 24 -0.32 6.14 -32.34
C TYR A 24 0.33 5.35 -31.17
N THR A 25 -0.47 4.58 -30.44
CA THR A 25 -0.06 3.74 -29.31
C THR A 25 -0.11 2.24 -29.59
N SER A 26 -0.40 1.82 -30.82
CA SER A 26 -0.42 0.43 -31.25
C SER A 26 0.64 0.17 -32.32
N MET A 27 1.25 -1.00 -32.27
CA MET A 27 2.13 -1.51 -33.30
C MET A 27 1.49 -2.79 -33.86
N ASP A 28 1.63 -3.01 -35.15
CA ASP A 28 1.28 -4.27 -35.82
C ASP A 28 2.26 -5.37 -35.45
N GLU A 29 1.80 -6.63 -35.56
CA GLU A 29 2.53 -7.82 -35.11
C GLU A 29 3.93 -7.93 -35.73
N GLU A 30 4.08 -7.59 -37.01
CA GLU A 30 5.35 -7.67 -37.74
C GLU A 30 6.39 -6.63 -37.26
N ASN A 31 5.96 -5.42 -36.89
CA ASN A 31 6.85 -4.41 -36.29
C ASN A 31 7.10 -4.63 -34.79
N ILE A 32 6.17 -5.28 -34.07
CA ILE A 32 6.33 -5.67 -32.65
C ILE A 32 7.45 -6.70 -32.47
N VAL A 33 7.48 -7.73 -33.32
CA VAL A 33 8.50 -8.80 -33.26
C VAL A 33 9.92 -8.24 -33.39
N ASN A 34 10.08 -7.13 -34.11
CA ASN A 34 11.35 -6.46 -34.33
C ASN A 34 11.72 -5.42 -33.24
N ASN A 35 10.89 -5.22 -32.21
CA ASN A 35 11.12 -4.21 -31.18
C ASN A 35 10.87 -4.75 -29.75
N PRO A 36 11.76 -5.63 -29.24
CA PRO A 36 11.65 -6.18 -27.88
C PRO A 36 11.59 -5.10 -26.79
N ASP A 37 12.24 -3.95 -27.00
CA ASP A 37 12.23 -2.84 -26.04
C ASP A 37 10.85 -2.20 -25.87
N ALA A 38 10.14 -1.98 -26.98
CA ALA A 38 8.78 -1.47 -26.94
C ALA A 38 7.83 -2.44 -26.23
N MET A 39 8.00 -3.75 -26.45
CA MET A 39 7.18 -4.79 -25.80
C MET A 39 7.39 -4.82 -24.28
N VAL A 40 8.66 -4.85 -23.83
CA VAL A 40 8.99 -4.83 -22.39
C VAL A 40 8.48 -3.52 -21.77
N THR A 41 8.65 -2.39 -22.44
CA THR A 41 8.09 -1.10 -21.98
C THR A 41 6.58 -1.16 -21.81
N GLY A 42 5.87 -1.83 -22.73
CA GLY A 42 4.43 -2.10 -22.63
C GLY A 42 4.05 -2.86 -21.37
N THR A 43 4.83 -3.87 -20.96
CA THR A 43 4.58 -4.63 -19.71
C THR A 43 4.68 -3.74 -18.47
N TYR A 44 5.68 -2.84 -18.39
CA TYR A 44 5.78 -1.88 -17.29
C TYR A 44 4.66 -0.84 -17.31
N ALA A 45 4.14 -0.46 -18.48
CA ALA A 45 2.99 0.44 -18.57
C ALA A 45 1.74 -0.16 -17.90
N GLN A 46 1.52 -1.47 -18.00
CA GLN A 46 0.43 -2.15 -17.28
C GLN A 46 0.59 -2.04 -15.76
N LEU A 47 1.83 -2.14 -15.25
CA LEU A 47 2.09 -1.99 -13.81
C LEU A 47 1.67 -0.60 -13.29
N LYS A 48 1.82 0.45 -14.09
CA LYS A 48 1.42 1.80 -13.70
C LYS A 48 -0.08 1.87 -13.42
N ALA A 49 -0.91 1.39 -14.34
CA ALA A 49 -2.36 1.33 -14.18
C ALA A 49 -2.80 0.38 -13.07
N TRP A 50 -2.08 -0.73 -12.89
CA TRP A 50 -2.32 -1.72 -11.84
C TRP A 50 -1.96 -1.22 -10.43
N SER A 51 -0.98 -0.33 -10.31
CA SER A 51 -0.42 0.06 -9.02
C SER A 51 -1.37 0.89 -8.14
N ASP A 52 -2.25 1.74 -8.71
CA ASP A 52 -3.27 2.48 -7.94
C ASP A 52 -4.29 1.56 -7.24
N PRO A 53 -5.01 0.65 -7.94
CA PRO A 53 -5.92 -0.23 -7.25
C PRO A 53 -5.16 -1.16 -6.30
N MET A 54 -3.97 -1.67 -6.64
CA MET A 54 -3.14 -2.46 -5.72
C MET A 54 -2.94 -1.75 -4.37
N HIS A 55 -2.57 -0.47 -4.39
CA HIS A 55 -2.37 0.32 -3.18
C HIS A 55 -3.65 0.41 -2.35
N ARG A 56 -4.77 0.74 -3.00
CA ARG A 56 -6.06 0.92 -2.33
C ARG A 56 -6.55 -0.39 -1.71
N LEU A 57 -6.45 -1.51 -2.42
CA LEU A 57 -6.82 -2.81 -1.88
C LEU A 57 -6.01 -3.13 -0.62
N GLY A 58 -4.67 -3.03 -0.69
CA GLY A 58 -3.81 -3.43 0.43
C GLY A 58 -3.85 -2.49 1.63
N GLU A 59 -3.91 -1.17 1.41
CA GLU A 59 -3.84 -0.19 2.48
C GLU A 59 -5.21 0.15 3.08
N TYR A 60 -6.28 0.28 2.26
CA TYR A 60 -7.56 0.76 2.77
C TYR A 60 -8.32 -0.32 3.54
N ALA A 61 -7.97 -1.59 3.34
CA ALA A 61 -8.40 -2.69 4.19
C ALA A 61 -7.61 -2.75 5.52
N GLY A 62 -6.54 -1.96 5.69
CA GLY A 62 -5.76 -1.90 6.92
C GLY A 62 -6.37 -1.03 8.02
N ASP A 63 -5.53 -0.67 8.98
CA ASP A 63 -5.85 0.13 10.16
C ASP A 63 -4.94 1.36 10.33
N ASN A 64 -4.10 1.70 9.34
CA ASN A 64 -3.19 2.86 9.39
C ASN A 64 -3.84 4.18 8.94
N MET A 65 -4.96 4.09 8.22
CA MET A 65 -5.66 5.24 7.65
C MET A 65 -7.15 5.18 7.98
N MET A 66 -7.80 6.33 7.84
CA MET A 66 -9.23 6.51 7.94
C MET A 66 -9.70 7.49 6.86
N ILE A 67 -10.97 7.40 6.49
CA ILE A 67 -11.60 8.32 5.55
C ILE A 67 -12.51 9.28 6.32
N ARG A 68 -12.63 10.52 5.86
CA ARG A 68 -13.49 11.58 6.43
C ARG A 68 -15.01 11.27 6.47
N GLY A 69 -15.46 10.07 6.08
CA GLY A 69 -16.87 9.67 6.06
C GLY A 69 -17.15 8.55 5.07
N SER A 70 -18.42 8.18 4.94
CA SER A 70 -18.86 7.26 3.88
C SER A 70 -18.62 7.85 2.48
N SER A 71 -18.38 6.97 1.52
CA SER A 71 -18.20 7.31 0.11
C SER A 71 -18.99 6.33 -0.76
N THR A 72 -19.42 6.81 -1.93
CA THR A 72 -20.05 5.99 -2.99
C THR A 72 -19.03 5.37 -3.92
N ASP A 73 -17.75 5.73 -3.81
CA ASP A 73 -16.67 5.12 -4.58
C ASP A 73 -16.43 3.67 -4.12
N ALA A 74 -16.15 2.79 -5.08
CA ALA A 74 -15.86 1.38 -4.89
C ALA A 74 -14.72 1.08 -3.88
N PHE A 75 -13.77 2.01 -3.66
CA PHE A 75 -12.74 1.79 -2.63
C PHE A 75 -13.31 1.74 -1.21
N TYR A 76 -14.50 2.30 -0.98
CA TYR A 76 -15.11 2.34 0.36
C TYR A 76 -15.50 0.94 0.85
N GLU A 77 -15.74 0.01 -0.06
CA GLU A 77 -15.95 -1.40 0.27
C GLU A 77 -14.70 -2.05 0.90
N PHE A 78 -13.50 -1.60 0.52
CA PHE A 78 -12.26 -2.04 1.15
C PHE A 78 -12.20 -1.57 2.61
N ILE A 79 -12.56 -0.30 2.85
CA ILE A 79 -12.59 0.30 4.19
C ILE A 79 -13.70 -0.30 5.06
N SER A 80 -14.89 -0.49 4.53
CA SER A 80 -16.04 -1.00 5.30
C SER A 80 -16.04 -2.52 5.44
N TYR A 81 -15.15 -3.23 4.74
CA TYR A 81 -15.17 -4.69 4.59
C TYR A 81 -16.49 -5.22 4.00
N ALA A 82 -17.26 -4.38 3.30
CA ALA A 82 -18.27 -4.85 2.40
C ALA A 82 -17.58 -5.59 1.24
N ARG A 83 -18.01 -6.82 0.93
CA ARG A 83 -17.48 -7.58 -0.19
C ARG A 83 -18.61 -7.76 -1.19
N THR A 84 -18.46 -7.12 -2.35
CA THR A 84 -19.38 -7.27 -3.47
C THR A 84 -18.58 -7.71 -4.70
N PRO A 85 -19.18 -8.51 -5.60
CA PRO A 85 -18.49 -8.95 -6.82
C PRO A 85 -18.47 -7.83 -7.89
N ASN A 86 -19.28 -6.78 -7.74
CA ASN A 86 -19.40 -5.65 -8.67
C ASN A 86 -18.59 -4.44 -8.16
N ASN A 87 -17.27 -4.57 -8.19
CA ASN A 87 -16.35 -3.52 -7.77
C ASN A 87 -15.40 -3.15 -8.92
N TYR A 88 -15.60 -1.97 -9.53
CA TYR A 88 -14.84 -1.57 -10.73
C TYR A 88 -13.33 -1.41 -10.47
N ARG A 89 -12.90 -1.10 -9.24
CA ARG A 89 -11.47 -1.02 -8.89
C ARG A 89 -10.85 -2.41 -8.79
N LEU A 90 -11.60 -3.37 -8.28
CA LEU A 90 -11.21 -4.77 -8.24
C LEU A 90 -11.16 -5.39 -9.65
N GLN A 91 -12.10 -5.02 -10.52
CA GLN A 91 -12.07 -5.33 -11.95
C GLN A 91 -10.79 -4.79 -12.60
N ASN A 92 -10.45 -3.51 -12.37
CA ASN A 92 -9.21 -2.92 -12.88
C ASN A 92 -7.96 -3.65 -12.35
N PHE A 93 -7.92 -4.01 -11.07
CA PHE A 93 -6.82 -4.78 -10.48
C PHE A 93 -6.63 -6.13 -11.18
N TRP A 94 -7.74 -6.85 -11.45
CA TRP A 94 -7.74 -8.11 -12.19
C TRP A 94 -7.26 -7.92 -13.63
N ASP A 95 -7.87 -6.99 -14.37
CA ASP A 95 -7.62 -6.79 -15.79
C ASP A 95 -6.18 -6.36 -16.09
N TYR A 96 -5.68 -5.35 -15.37
CA TYR A 96 -4.30 -4.91 -15.57
C TYR A 96 -3.29 -5.97 -15.12
N GLY A 97 -3.61 -6.75 -14.09
CA GLY A 97 -2.80 -7.90 -13.67
C GLY A 97 -2.68 -8.96 -14.75
N TYR A 98 -3.81 -9.41 -15.31
CA TYR A 98 -3.82 -10.41 -16.38
C TYR A 98 -3.28 -9.88 -17.72
N LYS A 99 -3.45 -8.59 -18.03
CA LYS A 99 -2.78 -7.96 -19.17
C LYS A 99 -1.27 -7.98 -19.03
N ALA A 100 -0.74 -7.66 -17.84
CA ALA A 100 0.70 -7.74 -17.57
C ALA A 100 1.22 -9.19 -17.68
N ILE A 101 0.47 -10.18 -17.18
CA ILE A 101 0.78 -11.60 -17.33
C ILE A 101 0.82 -12.02 -18.81
N ALA A 102 -0.21 -11.66 -19.58
CA ALA A 102 -0.31 -12.02 -20.99
C ALA A 102 0.83 -11.41 -21.81
N GLN A 103 1.07 -10.10 -21.66
CA GLN A 103 2.14 -9.42 -22.39
C GLN A 103 3.52 -9.95 -22.03
N SER A 104 3.80 -10.18 -20.73
CA SER A 104 5.08 -10.76 -20.30
C SER A 104 5.25 -12.16 -20.86
N SER A 105 4.20 -12.97 -20.86
CA SER A 105 4.24 -14.33 -21.42
C SER A 105 4.47 -14.35 -22.92
N ASN A 106 3.88 -13.41 -23.67
CA ASN A 106 4.08 -13.32 -25.10
C ASN A 106 5.54 -12.99 -25.43
N VAL A 107 6.16 -12.03 -24.72
CA VAL A 107 7.60 -11.73 -24.87
C VAL A 107 8.45 -12.98 -24.55
N ILE A 108 8.15 -13.68 -23.45
CA ILE A 108 8.85 -14.91 -23.07
C ILE A 108 8.75 -16.01 -24.14
N LYS A 109 7.61 -16.13 -24.82
CA LYS A 109 7.42 -17.11 -25.90
C LYS A 109 8.13 -16.71 -27.20
N MET A 110 8.19 -15.42 -27.49
CA MET A 110 8.69 -14.89 -28.76
C MET A 110 10.21 -14.88 -28.87
N PHE A 111 10.93 -14.67 -27.76
CA PHE A 111 12.38 -14.56 -27.77
C PHE A 111 13.04 -15.73 -27.01
N ALA A 112 14.16 -16.21 -27.53
CA ALA A 112 14.92 -17.28 -26.90
C ALA A 112 15.94 -16.72 -25.90
N GLU A 113 16.12 -17.44 -24.79
CA GLU A 113 17.19 -17.19 -23.84
C GLU A 113 18.58 -17.49 -24.44
N GLY A 114 19.62 -16.88 -23.87
CA GLY A 114 21.01 -17.08 -24.24
C GLY A 114 21.44 -16.35 -25.52
N GLN A 115 20.55 -15.57 -26.14
CA GLN A 115 20.87 -14.78 -27.35
C GLN A 115 21.86 -13.65 -27.06
N SER A 116 21.66 -12.93 -25.95
CA SER A 116 22.55 -11.88 -25.47
C SER A 116 22.23 -11.53 -24.02
N THR A 117 23.19 -10.94 -23.30
CA THR A 117 22.97 -10.44 -21.93
C THR A 117 21.80 -9.46 -21.84
N GLU A 118 21.62 -8.63 -22.87
CA GLU A 118 20.54 -7.64 -22.91
C GLU A 118 19.17 -8.29 -23.12
N MET A 119 19.08 -9.27 -24.03
CA MET A 119 17.84 -10.02 -24.25
C MET A 119 17.48 -10.87 -23.02
N ASP A 120 18.45 -11.54 -22.41
CA ASP A 120 18.24 -12.30 -21.18
C ASP A 120 17.75 -11.39 -20.05
N ASN A 121 18.29 -10.18 -19.93
CA ASN A 121 17.81 -9.22 -18.94
C ASN A 121 16.34 -8.84 -19.19
N LYS A 122 15.96 -8.57 -20.44
CA LYS A 122 14.58 -8.27 -20.85
C LYS A 122 13.62 -9.42 -20.54
N LEU A 123 14.00 -10.65 -20.88
CA LEU A 123 13.25 -11.86 -20.52
C LEU A 123 13.12 -12.01 -19.00
N GLY A 124 14.20 -11.78 -18.27
CA GLY A 124 14.22 -11.78 -16.81
C GLY A 124 13.26 -10.75 -16.20
N GLU A 125 13.15 -9.56 -16.78
CA GLU A 125 12.17 -8.54 -16.37
C GLU A 125 10.73 -9.01 -16.61
N CYS A 126 10.43 -9.64 -17.76
CA CYS A 126 9.12 -10.22 -18.02
C CYS A 126 8.78 -11.36 -17.05
N TYR A 127 9.73 -12.24 -16.75
CA TYR A 127 9.56 -13.27 -15.72
C TYR A 127 9.29 -12.65 -14.34
N TYR A 128 10.03 -11.60 -13.97
CA TYR A 128 9.79 -10.89 -12.71
C TYR A 128 8.36 -10.33 -12.64
N ILE A 129 7.93 -9.62 -13.68
CA ILE A 129 6.60 -9.00 -13.74
C ILE A 129 5.51 -10.07 -13.63
N ARG A 130 5.61 -11.15 -14.42
CA ARG A 130 4.64 -12.25 -14.38
C ARG A 130 4.56 -12.92 -13.01
N GLY A 131 5.72 -13.24 -12.42
CA GLY A 131 5.79 -13.85 -11.10
C GLY A 131 5.22 -12.95 -10.00
N MET A 132 5.53 -11.65 -10.06
CA MET A 132 4.97 -10.64 -9.15
C MET A 132 3.45 -10.55 -9.29
N MET A 133 2.91 -10.53 -10.51
CA MET A 133 1.46 -10.48 -10.72
C MET A 133 0.76 -11.70 -10.13
N TYR A 134 1.26 -12.92 -10.33
CA TYR A 134 0.66 -14.11 -9.73
C TYR A 134 0.65 -14.04 -8.20
N PHE A 135 1.74 -13.57 -7.58
CA PHE A 135 1.77 -13.39 -6.13
C PHE A 135 0.74 -12.37 -5.64
N TYR A 136 0.69 -11.19 -6.24
CA TYR A 136 -0.23 -10.14 -5.77
C TYR A 136 -1.70 -10.46 -6.08
N LEU A 137 -2.00 -11.10 -7.21
CA LEU A 137 -3.36 -11.60 -7.49
C LEU A 137 -3.74 -12.67 -6.47
N CYS A 138 -2.85 -13.63 -6.18
CA CYS A 138 -3.12 -14.68 -5.21
C CYS A 138 -3.28 -14.14 -3.79
N ARG A 139 -2.51 -13.13 -3.37
CA ARG A 139 -2.67 -12.57 -2.02
C ARG A 139 -3.98 -11.78 -1.86
N ALA A 140 -4.57 -11.30 -2.95
CA ALA A 140 -5.87 -10.62 -2.95
C ALA A 140 -7.05 -11.60 -3.02
N PHE A 141 -6.99 -12.59 -3.91
CA PHE A 141 -8.11 -13.50 -4.20
C PHE A 141 -7.98 -14.87 -3.55
N GLY A 142 -6.82 -15.26 -3.03
CA GLY A 142 -6.59 -16.51 -2.33
C GLY A 142 -6.50 -16.31 -0.82
N LYS A 143 -6.88 -17.33 -0.05
CA LYS A 143 -6.73 -17.34 1.41
C LYS A 143 -5.23 -17.27 1.80
N PRO A 144 -4.89 -16.78 3.00
CA PRO A 144 -3.51 -16.80 3.49
C PRO A 144 -2.88 -18.20 3.37
N TYR A 145 -1.62 -18.26 2.94
CA TYR A 145 -0.97 -19.52 2.53
C TYR A 145 -0.99 -20.62 3.61
N TYR A 146 -0.92 -20.27 4.89
CA TYR A 146 -0.95 -21.27 5.97
C TYR A 146 -2.33 -21.96 6.13
N GLN A 147 -3.37 -21.46 5.47
CA GLN A 147 -4.72 -22.01 5.49
C GLN A 147 -4.94 -22.92 4.27
N SER A 148 -4.63 -24.21 4.40
CA SER A 148 -4.90 -25.27 3.41
C SER A 148 -4.60 -24.88 1.94
N PRO A 149 -3.35 -24.50 1.60
CA PRO A 149 -3.01 -23.92 0.31
C PRO A 149 -3.17 -24.90 -0.87
N GLU A 150 -3.18 -26.21 -0.61
CA GLU A 150 -3.41 -27.27 -1.58
C GLU A 150 -4.86 -27.31 -2.10
N THR A 151 -5.82 -26.84 -1.29
CA THR A 151 -7.26 -26.96 -1.60
C THR A 151 -7.93 -25.62 -1.78
N ASN A 152 -7.49 -24.58 -1.06
CA ASN A 152 -8.00 -23.24 -1.26
C ASN A 152 -7.56 -22.71 -2.64
N LEU A 153 -8.49 -22.09 -3.36
CA LEU A 153 -8.25 -21.58 -4.71
C LEU A 153 -7.39 -20.32 -4.68
N GLY A 154 -6.39 -20.28 -5.55
CA GLY A 154 -5.54 -19.13 -5.88
C GLY A 154 -6.13 -18.37 -7.06
N VAL A 155 -5.44 -18.28 -8.18
CA VAL A 155 -5.99 -17.67 -9.42
C VAL A 155 -5.71 -18.54 -10.65
N PRO A 156 -6.35 -18.30 -11.80
CA PRO A 156 -6.04 -19.07 -13.01
C PRO A 156 -4.59 -18.83 -13.46
N ILE A 157 -3.88 -19.92 -13.74
CA ILE A 157 -2.52 -19.87 -14.30
C ILE A 157 -2.63 -19.96 -15.82
N VAL A 158 -2.55 -18.78 -16.45
CA VAL A 158 -2.63 -18.61 -17.91
C VAL A 158 -1.36 -17.92 -18.40
N ASN A 159 -0.35 -18.70 -18.77
CA ASN A 159 0.97 -18.21 -19.19
C ASN A 159 1.00 -17.79 -20.67
N GLY A 160 0.14 -16.82 -21.03
CA GLY A 160 0.07 -16.20 -22.36
C GLY A 160 -1.27 -16.40 -23.06
N THR A 161 -1.43 -15.74 -24.20
CA THR A 161 -2.61 -15.90 -25.05
C THR A 161 -2.60 -17.32 -25.66
N PRO A 162 -3.74 -18.04 -25.67
CA PRO A 162 -3.88 -19.28 -26.45
C PRO A 162 -3.68 -19.03 -27.94
N ASP A 163 -3.14 -20.02 -28.66
CA ASP A 163 -2.78 -19.86 -30.07
C ASP A 163 -4.02 -19.73 -30.98
N ASP A 164 -5.15 -20.32 -30.60
CA ASP A 164 -6.45 -20.13 -31.25
C ASP A 164 -7.46 -19.49 -30.28
N VAL A 165 -7.63 -18.17 -30.41
CA VAL A 165 -8.59 -17.38 -29.61
C VAL A 165 -10.00 -17.36 -30.21
N PHE A 166 -10.20 -17.84 -31.44
CA PHE A 166 -11.45 -17.67 -32.17
C PHE A 166 -12.31 -18.93 -32.24
N ASN A 167 -11.71 -20.14 -32.20
CA ASN A 167 -12.46 -21.38 -32.42
C ASN A 167 -12.56 -22.31 -31.19
N ASP A 168 -11.59 -22.27 -30.26
CA ASP A 168 -11.56 -23.19 -29.09
C ASP A 168 -10.91 -22.53 -27.84
N LEU A 169 -11.32 -21.29 -27.54
CA LEU A 169 -10.85 -20.61 -26.34
C LEU A 169 -11.54 -21.21 -25.10
N ASN A 170 -10.84 -22.11 -24.41
CA ASN A 170 -11.27 -22.65 -23.11
C ASN A 170 -10.10 -22.60 -22.10
N LEU A 171 -10.24 -21.78 -21.06
CA LEU A 171 -9.23 -21.57 -20.03
C LEU A 171 -9.53 -22.41 -18.78
N PRO A 172 -8.49 -22.89 -18.07
CA PRO A 172 -8.68 -23.66 -16.85
C PRO A 172 -9.33 -22.81 -15.74
N ASP A 173 -10.01 -23.47 -14.81
CA ASP A 173 -10.45 -22.82 -13.57
C ASP A 173 -9.23 -22.41 -12.71
N ARG A 174 -9.49 -21.75 -11.59
CA ARG A 174 -8.47 -21.29 -10.65
C ARG A 174 -7.60 -22.46 -10.19
N ALA A 175 -6.29 -22.27 -10.22
CA ALA A 175 -5.35 -23.19 -9.59
C ALA A 175 -5.45 -23.08 -8.06
N SER A 176 -4.80 -23.99 -7.33
CA SER A 176 -4.69 -23.87 -5.87
C SER A 176 -3.82 -22.67 -5.48
N VAL A 177 -3.93 -22.18 -4.24
CA VAL A 177 -3.02 -21.16 -3.68
C VAL A 177 -1.57 -21.63 -3.78
N LYS A 178 -1.33 -22.92 -3.47
CA LYS A 178 -0.02 -23.56 -3.58
C LYS A 178 0.56 -23.47 -4.98
N ASP A 179 -0.20 -23.88 -6.00
CA ASP A 179 0.28 -23.89 -7.38
C ASP A 179 0.50 -22.48 -7.91
N THR A 180 -0.36 -21.53 -7.51
CA THR A 180 -0.21 -20.12 -7.87
C THR A 180 1.09 -19.52 -7.30
N TYR A 181 1.40 -19.82 -6.03
CA TYR A 181 2.68 -19.43 -5.42
C TYR A 181 3.87 -20.14 -6.07
N ALA A 182 3.73 -21.43 -6.44
CA ALA A 182 4.78 -22.17 -7.13
C ALA A 182 5.10 -21.56 -8.51
N GLN A 183 4.08 -21.14 -9.27
CA GLN A 183 4.26 -20.41 -10.52
C GLN A 183 5.01 -19.09 -10.30
N ALA A 184 4.58 -18.30 -9.31
CA ALA A 184 5.23 -17.03 -8.97
C ALA A 184 6.73 -17.22 -8.61
N ILE A 185 7.03 -18.21 -7.78
CA ILE A 185 8.41 -18.53 -7.37
C ILE A 185 9.26 -19.01 -8.54
N SER A 186 8.70 -19.87 -9.40
CA SER A 186 9.41 -20.39 -10.58
C SER A 186 9.85 -19.24 -11.49
N ASP A 187 8.91 -18.34 -11.81
CA ASP A 187 9.19 -17.17 -12.63
C ASP A 187 10.23 -16.25 -11.97
N LEU A 188 10.10 -15.96 -10.67
CA LEU A 188 11.04 -15.09 -9.97
C LEU A 188 12.45 -15.69 -9.83
N LYS A 189 12.58 -17.01 -9.69
CA LYS A 189 13.89 -17.68 -9.74
C LYS A 189 14.51 -17.60 -11.12
N LYS A 190 13.69 -17.71 -12.18
CA LYS A 190 14.15 -17.53 -13.55
C LYS A 190 14.61 -16.08 -13.79
N ALA A 191 13.84 -15.13 -13.30
CA ALA A 191 14.18 -13.71 -13.30
C ALA A 191 15.51 -13.43 -12.58
N GLU A 192 15.72 -14.00 -11.39
CA GLU A 192 16.99 -13.92 -10.65
C GLU A 192 18.15 -14.48 -11.50
N ALA A 193 17.97 -15.61 -12.18
CA ALA A 193 19.03 -16.24 -12.96
C ALA A 193 19.44 -15.40 -14.19
N LEU A 194 18.46 -14.84 -14.91
CA LEU A 194 18.68 -14.13 -16.18
C LEU A 194 19.13 -12.68 -16.00
N MET A 195 18.63 -11.95 -15.00
CA MET A 195 18.96 -10.54 -14.83
C MET A 195 20.38 -10.37 -14.27
N THR A 196 21.22 -9.66 -15.02
CA THR A 196 22.60 -9.32 -14.64
C THR A 196 22.89 -7.83 -14.78
N LEU A 197 22.07 -7.09 -15.53
CA LEU A 197 22.17 -5.65 -15.69
C LEU A 197 21.39 -4.93 -14.60
N ASP A 198 21.89 -3.77 -14.21
CA ASP A 198 21.27 -2.91 -13.22
C ASP A 198 20.86 -1.59 -13.89
N LYS A 199 19.55 -1.40 -14.06
CA LYS A 199 18.96 -0.22 -14.71
C LYS A 199 18.36 0.77 -13.70
N GLY A 200 18.64 0.58 -12.40
CA GLY A 200 18.07 1.36 -11.31
C GLY A 200 16.67 0.90 -10.89
N ALA A 201 16.14 1.51 -9.83
CA ALA A 201 14.95 1.05 -9.11
C ALA A 201 13.63 1.14 -9.90
N ALA A 202 13.62 1.79 -11.06
CA ALA A 202 12.45 1.86 -11.94
C ALA A 202 12.21 0.57 -12.75
N TYR A 203 13.20 -0.33 -12.77
CA TYR A 203 13.15 -1.59 -13.52
C TYR A 203 13.43 -2.75 -12.58
N ALA A 204 12.88 -3.92 -12.91
CA ALA A 204 13.20 -5.14 -12.22
C ALA A 204 14.69 -5.47 -12.39
N SER A 205 15.26 -6.00 -11.30
CA SER A 205 16.67 -6.39 -11.22
C SER A 205 16.78 -7.72 -10.50
N LYS A 206 17.97 -8.34 -10.55
CA LYS A 206 18.28 -9.53 -9.72
C LYS A 206 17.94 -9.31 -8.25
N GLY A 207 18.25 -8.12 -7.71
CA GLY A 207 17.93 -7.79 -6.32
C GLY A 207 16.42 -7.63 -6.09
N ALA A 208 15.66 -7.11 -7.06
CA ALA A 208 14.20 -7.06 -6.98
C ALA A 208 13.58 -8.46 -6.97
N ALA A 209 14.06 -9.37 -7.82
CA ALA A 209 13.61 -10.76 -7.83
C ALA A 209 13.89 -11.45 -6.48
N GLN A 210 15.09 -11.26 -5.92
CA GLN A 210 15.46 -11.79 -4.61
C GLN A 210 14.62 -11.18 -3.47
N ALA A 211 14.35 -9.87 -3.51
CA ALA A 211 13.49 -9.19 -2.56
C ALA A 211 12.06 -9.75 -2.58
N MET A 212 11.49 -9.93 -3.77
CA MET A 212 10.16 -10.52 -3.93
C MET A 212 10.12 -11.98 -3.46
N LEU A 213 11.15 -12.78 -3.77
CA LEU A 213 11.27 -14.15 -3.26
C LEU A 213 11.32 -14.19 -1.73
N SER A 214 12.08 -13.29 -1.10
CA SER A 214 12.12 -13.17 0.36
C SER A 214 10.72 -12.92 0.94
N ARG A 215 9.94 -12.00 0.34
CA ARG A 215 8.56 -11.73 0.74
C ARG A 215 7.64 -12.93 0.54
N ILE A 216 7.66 -13.56 -0.63
CA ILE A 216 6.78 -14.70 -0.94
C ILE A 216 7.04 -15.84 0.04
N TYR A 217 8.31 -16.17 0.29
CA TYR A 217 8.66 -17.19 1.28
C TYR A 217 8.28 -16.79 2.71
N LEU A 218 8.29 -15.49 3.04
CA LEU A 218 7.75 -15.02 4.32
C LEU A 218 6.24 -15.27 4.43
N TYR A 219 5.47 -15.00 3.37
CA TYR A 219 4.04 -15.30 3.31
C TYR A 219 3.74 -16.80 3.44
N MET A 220 4.65 -17.66 3.00
CA MET A 220 4.55 -19.12 3.14
C MET A 220 5.08 -19.65 4.48
N SER A 221 5.78 -18.82 5.27
CA SER A 221 6.50 -19.24 6.49
C SER A 221 5.62 -19.62 7.69
N GLY A 222 4.31 -19.74 7.49
CA GLY A 222 3.36 -20.01 8.56
C GLY A 222 3.21 -18.84 9.53
N THR A 223 2.51 -19.08 10.64
CA THR A 223 2.33 -18.08 11.71
C THR A 223 3.47 -18.19 12.72
N TYR A 224 3.62 -17.22 13.63
CA TYR A 224 4.59 -17.36 14.73
C TYR A 224 4.32 -18.57 15.63
N LYS A 225 3.04 -18.96 15.78
CA LYS A 225 2.62 -20.12 16.58
C LYS A 225 2.89 -21.44 15.88
N ASN A 226 2.69 -21.49 14.56
CA ASN A 226 2.89 -22.68 13.72
C ASN A 226 3.77 -22.30 12.52
N PRO A 227 5.09 -22.07 12.73
CA PRO A 227 5.97 -21.65 11.65
C PRO A 227 6.28 -22.82 10.71
N ASN A 228 6.36 -22.53 9.43
CA ASN A 228 6.99 -23.40 8.44
C ASN A 228 8.48 -23.04 8.36
N ALA A 229 9.32 -23.86 8.99
CA ALA A 229 10.76 -23.62 9.09
C ALA A 229 11.48 -23.62 7.73
N GLU A 230 11.01 -24.40 6.76
CA GLU A 230 11.61 -24.44 5.42
C GLU A 230 11.45 -23.08 4.71
N TYR A 231 10.22 -22.57 4.66
CA TYR A 231 9.94 -21.30 4.01
C TYR A 231 10.48 -20.11 4.81
N ALA A 232 10.52 -20.18 6.15
CA ALA A 232 11.24 -19.19 6.95
C ALA A 232 12.74 -19.14 6.59
N ARG A 233 13.40 -20.31 6.46
CA ARG A 233 14.81 -20.39 6.05
C ARG A 233 15.04 -19.83 4.65
N LEU A 234 14.16 -20.12 3.70
CA LEU A 234 14.24 -19.58 2.34
C LEU A 234 14.03 -18.05 2.33
N SER A 235 13.07 -17.52 3.09
CA SER A 235 12.87 -16.07 3.22
C SER A 235 14.12 -15.37 3.74
N LEU A 236 14.75 -15.95 4.78
CA LEU A 236 16.02 -15.50 5.36
C LEU A 236 17.17 -15.56 4.34
N GLU A 237 17.27 -16.64 3.57
CA GLU A 237 18.32 -16.82 2.55
C GLU A 237 18.25 -15.73 1.48
N TYR A 238 17.06 -15.45 0.95
CA TYR A 238 16.87 -14.39 -0.05
C TYR A 238 17.07 -12.99 0.54
N ALA A 239 16.64 -12.76 1.79
CA ALA A 239 16.93 -11.50 2.46
C ALA A 239 18.43 -11.27 2.62
N ASN A 240 19.19 -12.33 2.97
CA ASN A 240 20.65 -12.28 3.04
C ASN A 240 21.28 -11.96 1.68
N LYS A 241 20.80 -12.55 0.57
CA LYS A 241 21.32 -12.22 -0.77
C LYS A 241 21.19 -10.72 -1.07
N VAL A 242 20.04 -10.12 -0.74
CA VAL A 242 19.80 -8.69 -0.96
C VAL A 242 20.67 -7.83 -0.04
N ILE A 243 20.64 -8.09 1.27
CA ILE A 243 21.38 -7.28 2.27
C ILE A 243 22.89 -7.36 2.04
N ASN A 244 23.40 -8.57 1.81
CA ASN A 244 24.85 -8.80 1.64
C ASN A 244 25.35 -8.44 0.24
N SER A 245 24.47 -8.09 -0.71
CA SER A 245 24.90 -7.62 -2.03
C SER A 245 25.65 -6.29 -1.97
N GLY A 246 25.43 -5.49 -0.92
CA GLY A 246 25.99 -4.15 -0.78
C GLY A 246 25.44 -3.11 -1.79
N LYS A 247 24.46 -3.49 -2.63
CA LYS A 247 23.90 -2.61 -3.67
C LYS A 247 22.94 -1.55 -3.13
N TYR A 248 22.25 -1.87 -2.03
CA TYR A 248 21.23 -1.02 -1.43
C TYR A 248 21.73 -0.51 -0.07
N VAL A 249 21.32 0.70 0.29
CA VAL A 249 21.75 1.36 1.53
C VAL A 249 20.53 1.90 2.26
N LEU A 250 20.40 1.59 3.56
CA LEU A 250 19.37 2.20 4.39
C LEU A 250 19.65 3.70 4.48
N LEU A 251 18.63 4.52 4.24
CA LEU A 251 18.76 5.96 4.39
C LEU A 251 19.07 6.29 5.84
N ALA A 252 19.97 7.25 6.05
CA ALA A 252 20.13 7.86 7.36
C ALA A 252 18.82 8.53 7.80
N ARG A 253 18.60 8.67 9.11
CA ARG A 253 17.34 9.16 9.70
C ARG A 253 16.78 10.40 9.00
N GLU A 254 17.60 11.43 8.80
CA GLU A 254 17.19 12.70 8.19
C GLU A 254 16.75 12.55 6.73
N GLN A 255 17.42 11.68 5.97
CA GLN A 255 17.05 11.39 4.58
C GLN A 255 15.78 10.53 4.55
N PHE A 256 15.65 9.55 5.47
CA PHE A 256 14.45 8.75 5.59
C PHE A 256 13.20 9.59 5.87
N MET A 257 13.28 10.63 6.71
CA MET A 257 12.16 11.57 6.93
C MET A 257 11.66 12.26 5.66
N LYS A 258 12.45 12.26 4.59
CA LYS A 258 12.13 12.85 3.29
C LYS A 258 12.07 11.79 2.19
N TYR A 259 11.90 10.51 2.55
CA TYR A 259 11.92 9.40 1.59
C TYR A 259 11.00 9.65 0.38
N ASN A 260 9.80 10.16 0.64
CA ASN A 260 8.76 10.41 -0.37
C ASN A 260 9.15 11.50 -1.38
N THR A 261 10.18 12.29 -1.11
CA THR A 261 10.61 13.35 -2.03
C THR A 261 11.62 12.89 -3.06
N PHE A 262 12.26 11.73 -2.86
CA PHE A 262 13.25 11.21 -3.80
C PHE A 262 12.59 10.50 -4.97
N ARG A 263 13.12 10.75 -6.17
CA ARG A 263 12.82 9.90 -7.33
C ARG A 263 13.38 8.49 -7.08
N PRO A 264 12.74 7.43 -7.60
CA PRO A 264 13.22 6.07 -7.41
C PRO A 264 14.70 5.86 -7.78
N GLU A 265 15.17 6.44 -8.89
CA GLU A 265 16.57 6.36 -9.34
C GLU A 265 17.59 7.01 -8.38
N ASP A 266 17.17 8.00 -7.60
CA ASP A 266 18.02 8.75 -6.69
C ASP A 266 18.02 8.15 -5.27
N ASN A 267 17.09 7.23 -4.99
CA ASN A 267 16.91 6.63 -3.67
C ASN A 267 17.66 5.29 -3.55
N LYS A 268 18.75 5.28 -2.78
CA LYS A 268 19.61 4.10 -2.57
C LYS A 268 18.97 2.99 -1.71
N GLU A 269 17.85 3.27 -1.04
CA GLU A 269 17.13 2.26 -0.26
C GLU A 269 16.08 1.51 -1.10
N THR A 270 15.54 2.15 -2.14
CA THR A 270 14.54 1.56 -3.03
C THR A 270 15.18 0.44 -3.86
N ILE A 271 14.55 -0.74 -3.86
CA ILE A 271 14.97 -1.89 -4.66
C ILE A 271 14.20 -1.91 -5.98
N PHE A 272 12.87 -1.77 -5.90
CA PHE A 272 12.00 -1.67 -7.07
C PHE A 272 10.78 -0.81 -6.77
N ALA A 273 10.45 0.09 -7.71
CA ALA A 273 9.28 0.94 -7.67
C ALA A 273 8.62 1.01 -9.06
N VAL A 274 7.30 1.13 -9.09
CA VAL A 274 6.55 1.40 -10.32
C VAL A 274 6.67 2.89 -10.62
N LYS A 275 7.64 3.23 -11.47
CA LYS A 275 7.95 4.64 -11.77
C LYS A 275 6.76 5.37 -12.41
N ARG A 276 6.43 6.51 -11.83
CA ARG A 276 5.51 7.52 -12.37
C ARG A 276 6.32 8.75 -12.75
N VAL A 277 5.85 9.51 -13.73
CA VAL A 277 6.51 10.77 -14.13
C VAL A 277 5.48 11.89 -14.23
N ALA A 278 5.91 13.12 -13.96
CA ALA A 278 5.02 14.28 -13.93
C ALA A 278 4.23 14.46 -15.24
N SER A 279 4.82 14.15 -16.39
CA SER A 279 4.15 14.24 -17.70
C SER A 279 2.97 13.26 -17.88
N GLU A 280 2.80 12.28 -16.98
CA GLU A 280 1.63 11.39 -16.95
C GLU A 280 0.42 12.01 -16.22
N PHE A 281 0.62 13.17 -15.59
CA PHE A 281 -0.41 13.88 -14.84
C PHE A 281 -0.55 15.29 -15.42
N SER A 282 -1.77 15.66 -15.80
CA SER A 282 -2.11 16.97 -16.32
C SER A 282 -3.21 17.60 -15.48
N GLY A 283 -3.00 18.83 -15.02
CA GLY A 283 -4.00 19.60 -14.26
C GLY A 283 -4.60 18.79 -13.10
N ASP A 284 -5.87 18.42 -13.25
CA ASP A 284 -6.67 17.76 -12.21
C ASP A 284 -6.29 16.29 -11.97
N ASP A 285 -5.44 15.66 -12.81
CA ASP A 285 -5.03 14.25 -12.63
C ASP A 285 -4.35 14.00 -11.27
N HIS A 286 -3.69 15.03 -10.72
CA HIS A 286 -3.09 14.97 -9.39
C HIS A 286 -4.12 14.76 -8.26
N TYR A 287 -5.40 15.10 -8.48
CA TYR A 287 -6.46 14.83 -7.49
C TYR A 287 -6.77 13.34 -7.38
N TYR A 288 -6.69 12.60 -8.47
CA TYR A 288 -7.17 11.22 -8.53
C TYR A 288 -6.12 10.19 -8.14
N GLY A 289 -4.83 10.58 -8.14
CA GLY A 289 -3.74 9.77 -7.62
C GLY A 289 -3.84 9.48 -6.12
N ILE A 290 -3.02 8.53 -5.64
CA ILE A 290 -2.98 8.12 -4.23
C ILE A 290 -2.72 9.31 -3.30
N GLY A 291 -1.71 10.13 -3.60
CA GLY A 291 -1.37 11.33 -2.82
C GLY A 291 -2.50 12.34 -2.74
N GLY A 292 -3.21 12.57 -3.85
CA GLY A 292 -4.36 13.47 -3.92
C GLY A 292 -5.52 13.04 -3.03
N MET A 293 -5.69 11.75 -2.77
CA MET A 293 -6.68 11.27 -1.80
C MET A 293 -6.23 11.49 -0.35
N TYR A 294 -4.92 11.46 -0.09
CA TYR A 294 -4.35 11.58 1.25
C TYR A 294 -4.09 13.01 1.72
N SER A 295 -3.89 13.95 0.81
CA SER A 295 -3.51 15.32 1.15
C SER A 295 -4.01 16.34 0.15
N ASN A 296 -4.02 17.61 0.55
CA ASN A 296 -4.09 18.74 -0.37
C ASN A 296 -2.77 19.51 -0.27
N ILE A 297 -2.01 19.55 -1.36
CA ILE A 297 -0.69 20.20 -1.44
C ILE A 297 -0.73 21.20 -2.59
N GLY A 298 -0.39 22.46 -2.32
CA GLY A 298 -0.43 23.52 -3.33
C GLY A 298 -1.81 23.76 -3.95
N GLY A 299 -2.89 23.40 -3.24
CA GLY A 299 -4.26 23.44 -3.75
C GLY A 299 -4.72 22.16 -4.44
N MET A 300 -3.83 21.22 -4.75
CA MET A 300 -4.13 19.98 -5.48
C MET A 300 -4.34 18.78 -4.55
N GLY A 301 -5.39 18.01 -4.81
CA GLY A 301 -5.77 16.84 -4.02
C GLY A 301 -7.07 17.04 -3.24
N TRP A 302 -7.84 15.97 -3.14
CA TRP A 302 -9.06 15.94 -2.32
C TRP A 302 -8.76 16.00 -0.81
N GLY A 303 -7.66 15.37 -0.36
CA GLY A 303 -7.27 15.37 1.06
C GLY A 303 -8.36 14.80 1.97
N GLU A 304 -8.78 13.58 1.70
CA GLU A 304 -9.98 12.93 2.27
C GLU A 304 -9.68 11.72 3.15
N MET A 305 -8.43 11.27 3.10
CA MET A 305 -7.89 10.12 3.79
C MET A 305 -6.81 10.60 4.76
N TYR A 306 -6.94 10.26 6.03
CA TYR A 306 -6.06 10.73 7.09
C TYR A 306 -5.41 9.55 7.81
N SER A 307 -4.32 9.80 8.51
CA SER A 307 -3.78 8.81 9.45
C SER A 307 -4.84 8.46 10.50
N SER A 308 -5.01 7.17 10.78
CA SER A 308 -5.92 6.72 11.85
C SER A 308 -5.38 7.14 13.22
N ALA A 309 -6.26 7.34 14.20
CA ALA A 309 -5.85 7.55 15.59
C ALA A 309 -4.92 6.44 16.08
N LYS A 310 -5.24 5.19 15.73
CA LYS A 310 -4.43 4.02 16.09
C LYS A 310 -2.98 4.15 15.61
N TYR A 311 -2.78 4.65 14.39
CA TYR A 311 -1.43 4.86 13.85
C TYR A 311 -0.74 6.09 14.45
N ILE A 312 -1.48 7.17 14.71
CA ILE A 312 -0.94 8.35 15.43
C ILE A 312 -0.48 7.96 16.84
N ASP A 313 -1.27 7.19 17.58
CA ASP A 313 -0.92 6.70 18.91
C ASP A 313 0.29 5.79 18.85
N LEU A 314 0.39 4.94 17.82
CA LEU A 314 1.54 4.07 17.61
C LEU A 314 2.83 4.86 17.34
N LEU A 315 2.77 5.92 16.52
CA LEU A 315 3.91 6.82 16.30
C LEU A 315 4.36 7.55 17.58
N ASN A 316 3.42 7.84 18.48
CA ASN A 316 3.66 8.56 19.73
C ASN A 316 4.04 7.65 20.91
N GLU A 317 4.08 6.33 20.73
CA GLU A 317 4.28 5.36 21.82
C GLU A 317 5.62 5.58 22.57
N THR A 318 6.68 5.97 21.86
CA THR A 318 8.00 6.25 22.46
C THR A 318 8.21 7.72 22.84
N GLY A 319 7.18 8.54 22.68
CA GLY A 319 7.22 9.97 22.93
C GLY A 319 6.43 10.73 21.88
N ARG A 320 5.83 11.85 22.31
CA ARG A 320 5.03 12.71 21.45
C ARG A 320 5.85 13.22 20.25
N ASN A 321 5.34 12.98 19.05
CA ASN A 321 5.68 13.77 17.88
C ASN A 321 4.82 15.04 17.89
N ASP A 322 5.46 16.19 17.75
CA ASP A 322 4.82 17.49 17.78
C ASP A 322 4.99 18.15 16.41
N TRP A 323 3.88 18.38 15.74
CA TRP A 323 3.86 18.99 14.41
C TRP A 323 3.57 20.48 14.44
N ARG A 324 3.29 21.06 15.63
CA ARG A 324 2.98 22.49 15.73
C ARG A 324 4.18 23.31 15.23
N PRO A 325 3.95 24.34 14.40
CA PRO A 325 5.06 25.04 13.74
C PRO A 325 6.13 25.62 14.67
N ASP A 326 5.75 26.03 15.88
CA ASP A 326 6.64 26.61 16.90
C ASP A 326 7.14 25.60 17.94
N HIS A 327 6.63 24.36 17.92
CA HIS A 327 7.06 23.26 18.81
C HIS A 327 7.57 22.04 18.03
N TYR A 328 7.85 22.19 16.73
CA TYR A 328 8.09 21.07 15.82
C TYR A 328 9.21 20.15 16.32
N SER A 329 8.86 18.91 16.63
CA SER A 329 9.78 17.92 17.19
C SER A 329 9.32 16.51 16.84
N ILE A 330 10.14 15.78 16.10
CA ILE A 330 9.83 14.43 15.62
C ILE A 330 10.69 13.40 16.34
N VAL A 331 10.07 12.64 17.25
CA VAL A 331 10.69 11.56 18.03
C VAL A 331 10.90 10.32 17.15
N ASP A 332 9.85 9.89 16.45
CA ASP A 332 9.90 8.81 15.46
C ASP A 332 9.95 9.40 14.05
N ALA A 333 11.02 9.13 13.31
CA ALA A 333 11.23 9.66 11.96
C ALA A 333 10.05 9.42 11.00
N ARG A 334 9.26 8.36 11.21
CA ARG A 334 8.10 8.02 10.39
C ARG A 334 6.94 8.99 10.56
N ALA A 335 6.89 9.75 11.65
CA ALA A 335 5.92 10.81 11.86
C ALA A 335 6.14 12.00 10.92
N ALA A 336 7.29 12.10 10.26
CA ALA A 336 7.55 13.11 9.23
C ALA A 336 6.63 12.96 7.99
N PHE A 337 6.02 11.80 7.80
CA PHE A 337 5.09 11.56 6.70
C PHE A 337 3.64 11.95 7.02
N ILE A 338 3.41 12.55 8.18
CA ILE A 338 2.10 13.05 8.62
C ILE A 338 2.17 14.57 8.74
N GLU A 339 1.17 15.25 8.19
CA GLU A 339 1.05 16.71 8.24
C GLU A 339 -0.35 17.11 8.71
N PRO A 340 -0.53 17.46 10.01
CA PRO A 340 -1.78 18.02 10.49
C PRO A 340 -2.02 19.42 9.91
N THR A 341 -3.27 19.72 9.52
CA THR A 341 -3.62 21.07 9.05
C THR A 341 -4.11 21.92 10.22
N TYR A 342 -3.28 22.82 10.73
CA TYR A 342 -3.67 23.71 11.83
C TYR A 342 -4.44 24.93 11.36
N SER A 343 -5.61 25.18 11.94
CA SER A 343 -6.43 26.36 11.63
C SER A 343 -5.91 27.60 12.36
N LYS A 344 -6.03 28.76 11.71
CA LYS A 344 -5.76 30.07 12.31
C LYS A 344 -7.06 30.85 12.50
N ASP A 345 -7.11 31.68 13.53
CA ASP A 345 -8.18 32.67 13.71
C ASP A 345 -8.07 33.81 12.68
N ASP A 346 -9.04 34.73 12.68
CA ASP A 346 -9.07 35.89 11.77
C ASP A 346 -7.86 36.84 11.94
N LYS A 347 -7.11 36.70 13.04
CA LYS A 347 -5.89 37.47 13.35
C LYS A 347 -4.61 36.70 12.99
N GLY A 348 -4.73 35.50 12.44
CA GLY A 348 -3.61 34.65 12.04
C GLY A 348 -2.98 33.82 13.16
N ASN A 349 -3.59 33.75 14.34
CA ASN A 349 -3.09 33.00 15.49
C ASN A 349 -3.63 31.57 15.53
N TYR A 350 -2.83 30.64 16.03
CA TYR A 350 -3.28 29.28 16.29
C TYR A 350 -4.09 29.21 17.59
N SER A 351 -5.19 28.45 17.55
CA SER A 351 -6.04 28.21 18.73
C SER A 351 -5.55 27.00 19.51
N THR A 352 -5.13 27.19 20.75
CA THR A 352 -4.74 26.09 21.65
C THR A 352 -5.96 25.29 22.11
N VAL A 353 -5.88 23.97 22.01
CA VAL A 353 -6.94 23.04 22.38
C VAL A 353 -6.40 21.85 23.16
N PHE A 354 -7.26 21.25 23.98
CA PHE A 354 -7.10 19.91 24.49
C PHE A 354 -7.82 18.93 23.56
N ARG A 355 -7.06 18.05 22.90
CA ARG A 355 -7.58 17.04 21.98
C ARG A 355 -7.59 15.66 22.64
N PHE A 356 -8.70 14.95 22.51
CA PHE A 356 -8.85 13.59 23.01
C PHE A 356 -9.85 12.78 22.17
N ILE A 357 -9.86 11.48 22.39
CA ILE A 357 -10.85 10.57 21.79
C ILE A 357 -11.84 10.16 22.88
N LYS A 358 -13.13 10.42 22.60
CA LYS A 358 -14.24 10.06 23.47
C LYS A 358 -14.89 8.77 22.98
N GLN A 359 -15.29 7.90 23.91
CA GLN A 359 -16.21 6.80 23.62
C GLN A 359 -17.65 7.26 23.86
N ASN A 360 -18.47 7.24 22.82
CA ASN A 360 -19.88 7.59 22.91
C ASN A 360 -20.71 6.38 23.35
N SER A 361 -21.71 6.65 24.19
CA SER A 361 -22.78 5.71 24.45
C SER A 361 -23.58 5.44 23.18
N PRO A 362 -24.10 4.21 23.00
CA PRO A 362 -25.04 3.89 21.92
C PRO A 362 -26.21 4.87 21.88
N ALA A 363 -26.64 5.28 20.69
CA ALA A 363 -27.79 6.17 20.54
C ALA A 363 -29.09 5.47 20.94
N LYS A 364 -29.19 4.15 20.68
CA LYS A 364 -30.27 3.27 21.13
C LYS A 364 -29.69 1.99 21.75
N VAL A 365 -30.48 1.33 22.59
CA VAL A 365 -30.13 0.00 23.10
C VAL A 365 -29.96 -0.95 21.90
N GLY A 366 -28.77 -1.56 21.79
CA GLY A 366 -28.41 -2.44 20.68
C GLY A 366 -27.57 -1.78 19.58
N ASP A 367 -27.46 -0.45 19.54
CA ASP A 367 -26.54 0.22 18.62
C ASP A 367 -25.08 -0.03 19.05
N PRO A 368 -24.13 -0.11 18.10
CA PRO A 368 -22.72 -0.23 18.45
C PRO A 368 -22.25 1.05 19.16
N LYS A 369 -21.31 0.87 20.10
CA LYS A 369 -20.53 1.98 20.63
C LYS A 369 -19.78 2.67 19.49
N THR A 370 -19.47 3.95 19.64
CA THR A 370 -18.64 4.70 18.69
C THR A 370 -17.58 5.50 19.41
N LEU A 371 -16.52 5.85 18.71
CA LEU A 371 -15.44 6.73 19.14
C LEU A 371 -15.50 8.02 18.30
N SER A 372 -15.21 9.16 18.94
CA SER A 372 -15.19 10.46 18.27
C SER A 372 -14.02 11.31 18.75
N TYR A 373 -13.49 12.11 17.83
CA TYR A 373 -12.49 13.13 18.16
C TYR A 373 -13.16 14.33 18.82
N VAL A 374 -12.52 14.88 19.85
CA VAL A 374 -12.94 16.09 20.54
C VAL A 374 -11.76 17.05 20.61
N GLN A 375 -12.00 18.34 20.34
CA GLN A 375 -11.02 19.43 20.47
C GLN A 375 -11.67 20.56 21.26
N ILE A 376 -11.30 20.72 22.54
CA ILE A 376 -11.85 21.76 23.41
C ILE A 376 -10.82 22.88 23.56
N PRO A 377 -11.17 24.17 23.40
CA PRO A 377 -10.28 25.28 23.69
C PRO A 377 -9.61 25.12 25.07
N ALA A 378 -8.31 25.33 25.14
CA ALA A 378 -7.56 25.16 26.38
C ALA A 378 -6.82 26.44 26.79
N ILE A 379 -6.92 26.77 28.06
CA ILE A 379 -6.26 27.91 28.70
C ILE A 379 -5.14 27.36 29.59
N ILE A 380 -3.93 27.87 29.40
CA ILE A 380 -2.75 27.47 30.17
C ILE A 380 -2.38 28.63 31.10
N ASN A 381 -2.55 28.43 32.40
CA ASN A 381 -2.27 29.41 33.45
C ASN A 381 -1.18 28.85 34.37
N GLY A 382 0.08 29.12 34.03
CA GLY A 382 1.23 28.51 34.71
C GLY A 382 1.19 26.98 34.56
N ASN A 383 1.10 26.26 35.68
CA ASN A 383 1.04 24.79 35.69
C ASN A 383 -0.39 24.23 35.57
N THR A 384 -1.41 25.10 35.60
CA THR A 384 -2.81 24.68 35.52
C THR A 384 -3.30 24.79 34.08
N VAL A 385 -3.87 23.70 33.57
CA VAL A 385 -4.47 23.68 32.23
C VAL A 385 -5.98 23.47 32.38
N ILE A 386 -6.76 24.34 31.75
CA ILE A 386 -8.22 24.34 31.82
C ILE A 386 -8.76 24.18 30.41
N ALA A 387 -9.51 23.10 30.16
CA ALA A 387 -10.32 22.99 28.94
C ALA A 387 -11.64 23.73 29.17
N ARG A 388 -11.97 24.69 28.30
CA ARG A 388 -13.15 25.55 28.40
C ARG A 388 -14.05 25.37 27.19
N GLU A 389 -15.26 24.88 27.42
CA GLU A 389 -16.28 24.67 26.41
C GLU A 389 -17.39 25.71 26.58
N VAL A 390 -17.79 26.35 25.48
CA VAL A 390 -18.93 27.28 25.46
C VAL A 390 -20.03 26.66 24.61
N LYS A 391 -21.14 26.26 25.21
CA LYS A 391 -22.31 25.71 24.52
C LYS A 391 -23.42 26.75 24.48
N LYS A 392 -23.99 27.02 23.30
CA LYS A 392 -25.21 27.83 23.18
C LYS A 392 -26.43 26.96 23.45
N VAL A 393 -27.23 27.34 24.44
CA VAL A 393 -28.52 26.71 24.77
C VAL A 393 -29.60 27.77 24.67
N GLY A 394 -30.26 27.83 23.50
CA GLY A 394 -31.08 28.99 23.13
C GLY A 394 -30.20 30.24 22.96
N ASP A 395 -30.60 31.34 23.60
CA ASP A 395 -29.84 32.60 23.61
C ASP A 395 -28.78 32.67 24.73
N GLN A 396 -28.68 31.64 25.58
CA GLN A 396 -27.73 31.61 26.69
C GLN A 396 -26.46 30.84 26.35
N GLU A 397 -25.32 31.39 26.74
CA GLU A 397 -24.04 30.68 26.71
C GLU A 397 -23.79 29.97 28.03
N VAL A 398 -23.75 28.64 27.97
CA VAL A 398 -23.35 27.78 29.08
C VAL A 398 -21.87 27.50 28.96
N VAL A 399 -21.10 28.01 29.92
CA VAL A 399 -19.65 27.78 30.01
C VAL A 399 -19.40 26.57 30.90
N LYS A 400 -18.65 25.59 30.40
CA LYS A 400 -18.12 24.47 31.19
C LYS A 400 -16.60 24.53 31.20
N GLU A 401 -16.02 24.43 32.39
CA GLU A 401 -14.57 24.40 32.57
C GLU A 401 -14.17 23.08 33.23
N TYR A 402 -13.10 22.50 32.69
CA TYR A 402 -12.53 21.25 33.18
C TYR A 402 -11.06 21.51 33.48
N THR A 403 -10.69 21.43 34.76
CA THR A 403 -9.28 21.45 35.15
C THR A 403 -8.67 20.10 34.79
N LEU A 404 -7.66 20.12 33.92
CA LEU A 404 -7.04 18.90 33.41
C LEU A 404 -6.01 18.37 34.41
N ALA A 405 -6.02 17.05 34.64
CA ALA A 405 -5.00 16.39 35.46
C ALA A 405 -3.78 16.06 34.61
N THR A 406 -2.58 16.41 35.09
CA THR A 406 -1.33 16.20 34.34
C THR A 406 -0.99 14.71 34.29
N ILE A 407 -0.73 14.18 33.08
CA ILE A 407 -0.17 12.84 32.87
C ILE A 407 1.34 12.98 32.65
N ASN A 408 1.75 13.80 31.70
CA ASN A 408 3.16 14.13 31.44
C ASN A 408 3.28 15.58 30.98
N ALA A 409 3.78 16.45 31.86
CA ALA A 409 3.93 17.87 31.57
C ALA A 409 4.88 18.14 30.39
N GLY A 410 5.98 17.38 30.28
CA GLY A 410 6.97 17.53 29.21
C GLY A 410 6.43 17.17 27.82
N GLN A 411 5.42 16.28 27.74
CA GLN A 411 4.73 15.93 26.49
C GLN A 411 3.39 16.67 26.33
N GLN A 412 3.04 17.51 27.31
CA GLN A 412 1.75 18.19 27.42
C GLN A 412 0.56 17.24 27.25
N THR A 413 0.64 16.08 27.90
CA THR A 413 -0.46 15.10 27.97
C THR A 413 -1.18 15.20 29.32
N TYR A 414 -2.50 15.12 29.25
CA TYR A 414 -3.39 15.34 30.39
C TYR A 414 -4.60 14.41 30.31
N SER A 415 -5.31 14.26 31.43
CA SER A 415 -6.63 13.63 31.47
C SER A 415 -7.73 14.63 31.82
N ILE A 416 -8.94 14.34 31.35
CA ILE A 416 -10.17 15.08 31.60
C ILE A 416 -11.23 14.12 32.15
N THR A 417 -11.88 14.47 33.26
CA THR A 417 -13.17 13.87 33.63
C THR A 417 -14.26 14.67 32.92
N TYR A 418 -14.85 14.09 31.88
CA TYR A 418 -15.75 14.82 30.98
C TYR A 418 -17.21 14.78 31.45
N GLU A 419 -18.11 15.48 30.76
CA GLU A 419 -19.51 15.63 31.19
C GLU A 419 -20.32 14.33 31.27
N ASP A 420 -19.83 13.25 30.65
CA ASP A 420 -20.41 11.91 30.72
C ASP A 420 -19.93 11.10 31.95
N GLY A 421 -19.10 11.71 32.80
CA GLY A 421 -18.51 11.09 33.99
C GLY A 421 -17.30 10.20 33.69
N ASN A 422 -16.94 9.98 32.43
CA ASN A 422 -15.79 9.16 32.05
C ASN A 422 -14.50 10.00 32.05
N THR A 423 -13.37 9.32 32.29
CA THR A 423 -12.05 9.93 32.18
C THR A 423 -11.43 9.61 30.83
N TYR A 424 -10.98 10.64 30.11
CA TYR A 424 -10.29 10.51 28.83
C TYR A 424 -8.88 11.08 28.91
N SER A 425 -7.95 10.46 28.19
CA SER A 425 -6.59 10.97 28.02
C SER A 425 -6.45 11.71 26.70
N GLY A 426 -5.66 12.77 26.69
CA GLY A 426 -5.45 13.61 25.53
C GLY A 426 -4.19 14.45 25.66
N MET A 427 -4.06 15.43 24.77
CA MET A 427 -2.91 16.31 24.73
C MET A 427 -3.29 17.73 24.35
N ILE A 428 -2.44 18.67 24.76
CA ILE A 428 -2.52 20.05 24.29
C ILE A 428 -1.91 20.15 22.89
N ASP A 429 -2.65 20.75 21.97
CA ASP A 429 -2.29 20.90 20.57
C ASP A 429 -2.86 22.22 20.04
N TYR A 430 -2.59 22.52 18.78
CA TYR A 430 -3.37 23.51 18.05
C TYR A 430 -4.60 22.87 17.42
N TYR A 431 -5.65 23.67 17.22
CA TYR A 431 -6.87 23.21 16.57
C TYR A 431 -6.52 22.72 15.16
N ILE A 432 -6.71 21.43 14.93
CA ILE A 432 -6.55 20.82 13.61
C ILE A 432 -7.88 20.98 12.88
N SER A 433 -7.83 21.54 11.68
CA SER A 433 -8.98 21.69 10.80
C SER A 433 -9.69 20.33 10.65
N LEU A 434 -11.02 20.41 10.66
CA LEU A 434 -11.87 19.24 10.54
C LEU A 434 -12.43 19.16 9.14
N ASN A 435 -12.42 17.95 8.58
CA ASN A 435 -13.28 17.62 7.46
C ASN A 435 -14.41 16.72 7.96
N ARG A 436 -15.64 17.23 7.92
CA ARG A 436 -16.76 16.72 8.72
C ARG A 436 -16.41 16.72 10.21
N ALA A 437 -16.27 15.54 10.82
CA ALA A 437 -15.94 15.40 12.25
C ALA A 437 -14.49 14.91 12.50
N TYR A 438 -13.67 14.84 11.43
CA TYR A 438 -12.40 14.15 11.46
C TYR A 438 -11.23 15.13 11.30
N PRO A 439 -10.23 15.10 12.21
CA PRO A 439 -9.05 15.95 12.11
C PRO A 439 -8.20 15.54 10.91
N GLN A 440 -7.80 16.54 10.13
CA GLN A 440 -7.04 16.36 8.91
C GLN A 440 -5.55 16.11 9.21
N PHE A 441 -5.22 14.85 9.54
CA PHE A 441 -3.85 14.34 9.57
C PHE A 441 -3.46 13.87 8.17
N TYR A 442 -3.07 14.81 7.30
CA TYR A 442 -2.69 14.44 5.93
C TYR A 442 -1.53 13.45 5.94
N ILE A 443 -1.60 12.49 5.01
CA ILE A 443 -0.53 11.51 4.78
C ILE A 443 0.23 11.99 3.54
N VAL A 444 1.49 12.37 3.70
CA VAL A 444 2.31 12.90 2.60
C VAL A 444 3.30 11.87 2.04
N LYS A 445 3.29 10.64 2.57
CA LYS A 445 4.19 9.54 2.13
C LYS A 445 4.03 9.18 0.64
N CYS A 446 2.88 9.48 0.05
CA CYS A 446 2.55 9.21 -1.35
C CYS A 446 2.45 10.50 -2.18
N SER A 447 3.28 11.50 -1.85
CA SER A 447 3.31 12.81 -2.48
C SER A 447 4.73 13.39 -2.49
N ARG A 448 4.91 14.48 -3.24
CA ARG A 448 6.13 15.30 -3.34
C ARG A 448 7.34 14.65 -4.02
N GLU A 449 7.15 13.63 -4.85
CA GLU A 449 8.27 12.98 -5.53
C GLU A 449 8.94 13.94 -6.54
N GLY A 450 10.13 14.43 -6.21
CA GLY A 450 10.94 15.30 -7.06
C GLY A 450 10.42 16.74 -7.27
N GLU A 451 9.24 17.08 -6.74
CA GLU A 451 8.58 18.39 -6.88
C GLU A 451 7.45 18.56 -5.84
N GLU A 452 6.94 19.78 -5.62
CA GLU A 452 5.80 20.03 -4.71
C GLU A 452 4.46 19.68 -5.38
N SER A 453 4.22 18.38 -5.62
CA SER A 453 3.00 17.86 -6.24
C SER A 453 2.49 16.58 -5.57
N GLN A 454 1.45 15.98 -6.13
CA GLN A 454 0.94 14.66 -5.72
C GLN A 454 1.64 13.50 -6.45
N LEU A 455 2.77 13.76 -7.14
CA LEU A 455 3.54 12.72 -7.82
C LEU A 455 4.10 11.71 -6.82
N HIS A 456 3.95 10.44 -7.16
CA HIS A 456 4.43 9.32 -6.35
C HIS A 456 4.58 8.07 -7.22
N SER A 457 5.75 7.44 -7.13
CA SER A 457 6.03 6.12 -7.66
C SER A 457 5.83 5.06 -6.55
N PRO A 458 4.82 4.17 -6.65
CA PRO A 458 4.59 3.15 -5.65
C PRO A 458 5.80 2.24 -5.48
N VAL A 459 6.31 2.17 -4.24
CA VAL A 459 7.45 1.32 -3.89
C VAL A 459 6.96 -0.11 -3.71
N ILE A 460 7.51 -1.02 -4.50
CA ILE A 460 7.17 -2.44 -4.43
C ILE A 460 8.08 -3.15 -3.44
N SER A 461 9.38 -2.81 -3.39
CA SER A 461 10.31 -3.36 -2.40
C SER A 461 11.43 -2.37 -2.09
N ARG A 462 11.91 -2.39 -0.84
CA ARG A 462 13.01 -1.55 -0.36
C ARG A 462 13.75 -2.22 0.77
N LEU A 463 14.98 -1.79 1.03
CA LEU A 463 15.87 -2.48 1.97
C LEU A 463 15.32 -2.55 3.40
N GLY A 464 14.61 -1.52 3.88
CA GLY A 464 14.00 -1.54 5.22
C GLY A 464 13.04 -2.71 5.44
N GLU A 465 12.27 -3.08 4.42
CA GLU A 465 11.41 -4.27 4.46
C GLU A 465 12.22 -5.55 4.54
N ILE A 466 13.33 -5.65 3.80
CA ILE A 466 14.14 -6.88 3.73
C ILE A 466 14.76 -7.21 5.08
N TYR A 467 15.21 -6.19 5.83
CA TYR A 467 15.62 -6.39 7.22
C TYR A 467 14.48 -6.94 8.07
N LEU A 468 13.26 -6.42 7.93
CA LEU A 468 12.10 -6.91 8.69
C LEU A 468 11.63 -8.30 8.25
N ASN A 469 11.75 -8.65 6.97
CA ASN A 469 11.52 -10.01 6.48
C ASN A 469 12.52 -10.98 7.11
N ARG A 470 13.81 -10.60 7.18
CA ARG A 470 14.85 -11.39 7.83
C ARG A 470 14.64 -11.49 9.35
N ALA A 471 14.20 -10.41 10.00
CA ALA A 471 13.89 -10.40 11.43
C ALA A 471 12.76 -11.38 11.77
N GLU A 472 11.66 -11.32 11.02
CA GLU A 472 10.51 -12.21 11.21
C GLU A 472 10.88 -13.67 10.92
N ALA A 473 11.60 -13.93 9.82
CA ALA A 473 12.07 -15.28 9.48
C ALA A 473 12.99 -15.85 10.58
N ASN A 474 13.93 -15.05 11.09
CA ASN A 474 14.78 -15.44 12.22
C ASN A 474 13.95 -15.77 13.47
N ALA A 475 12.97 -14.95 13.82
CA ALA A 475 12.11 -15.19 14.97
C ALA A 475 11.28 -16.48 14.83
N LYS A 476 10.75 -16.76 13.63
CA LYS A 476 10.02 -18.01 13.32
C LYS A 476 10.91 -19.25 13.38
N LEU A 477 12.23 -19.09 13.20
CA LEU A 477 13.24 -20.14 13.38
C LEU A 477 13.78 -20.24 14.82
N GLY A 478 13.33 -19.39 15.75
CA GLY A 478 13.83 -19.33 17.13
C GLY A 478 15.16 -18.57 17.29
N ASN A 479 15.66 -17.92 16.23
CA ASN A 479 16.91 -17.17 16.23
C ASN A 479 16.71 -15.72 16.74
N TYR A 480 16.25 -15.57 17.97
CA TYR A 480 15.82 -14.27 18.51
C TYR A 480 16.92 -13.21 18.59
N GLY A 481 18.17 -13.59 18.85
CA GLY A 481 19.30 -12.64 18.84
C GLY A 481 19.53 -12.00 17.46
N ALA A 482 19.43 -12.80 16.40
CA ALA A 482 19.54 -12.30 15.02
C ALA A 482 18.31 -11.45 14.64
N ALA A 483 17.12 -11.89 15.03
CA ALA A 483 15.88 -11.12 14.83
C ALA A 483 15.96 -9.74 15.50
N LEU A 484 16.48 -9.68 16.73
CA LEU A 484 16.66 -8.43 17.47
C LEU A 484 17.60 -7.46 16.76
N ASN A 485 18.71 -7.95 16.20
CA ASN A 485 19.68 -7.13 15.49
C ASN A 485 19.06 -6.48 14.25
N ASP A 486 18.32 -7.24 13.45
CA ASP A 486 17.63 -6.73 12.27
C ASP A 486 16.53 -5.72 12.65
N LEU A 487 15.74 -6.05 13.66
CA LEU A 487 14.69 -5.18 14.19
C LEU A 487 15.27 -3.84 14.69
N ASN A 488 16.35 -3.90 15.47
CA ASN A 488 17.02 -2.73 16.01
C ASN A 488 17.75 -1.91 14.95
N THR A 489 18.16 -2.51 13.82
CA THR A 489 18.72 -1.77 12.68
C THR A 489 17.70 -0.77 12.13
N ILE A 490 16.46 -1.21 11.93
CA ILE A 490 15.38 -0.33 11.45
C ILE A 490 14.92 0.64 12.53
N ARG A 491 14.73 0.13 13.75
CA ARG A 491 14.20 0.93 14.85
C ARG A 491 15.13 2.06 15.26
N ASN A 492 16.44 1.82 15.37
CA ASN A 492 17.42 2.85 15.73
C ASN A 492 17.59 3.91 14.64
N ARG A 493 17.34 3.58 13.37
CA ARG A 493 17.30 4.57 12.29
C ARG A 493 16.13 5.54 12.51
N SER A 494 14.96 5.04 12.91
CA SER A 494 13.76 5.88 13.11
C SER A 494 13.73 6.62 14.45
N ILE A 495 14.16 5.98 15.52
CA ILE A 495 14.06 6.47 16.90
C ILE A 495 15.46 6.46 17.51
N VAL A 496 15.94 7.63 17.92
CA VAL A 496 17.28 7.78 18.51
C VAL A 496 17.35 6.96 19.80
N ASN A 497 18.29 6.00 19.85
CA ASN A 497 18.43 5.03 20.94
C ASN A 497 17.14 4.22 21.23
N GLY A 498 16.30 4.01 20.21
CA GLY A 498 14.99 3.35 20.36
C GLY A 498 15.01 1.83 20.35
N GLY A 499 16.18 1.19 20.18
CA GLY A 499 16.32 -0.26 20.09
C GLY A 499 15.73 -1.01 21.30
N TYR A 500 15.13 -2.16 21.03
CA TYR A 500 14.65 -3.07 22.07
C TYR A 500 15.83 -3.76 22.76
N THR A 501 15.69 -4.02 24.06
CA THR A 501 16.71 -4.71 24.87
C THR A 501 16.75 -6.21 24.62
N SER A 502 15.58 -6.81 24.37
CA SER A 502 15.43 -8.25 24.17
C SER A 502 14.18 -8.56 23.37
N ILE A 503 14.19 -9.72 22.73
CA ILE A 503 13.04 -10.33 22.07
C ILE A 503 13.10 -11.83 22.33
N ASP A 504 11.95 -12.46 22.46
CA ASP A 504 11.79 -13.89 22.75
C ASP A 504 10.52 -14.43 22.08
N ALA A 505 10.20 -15.71 22.30
CA ALA A 505 9.03 -16.35 21.73
C ALA A 505 7.70 -15.63 22.07
N ALA A 506 7.59 -15.02 23.24
CA ALA A 506 6.37 -14.37 23.71
C ALA A 506 6.21 -12.94 23.16
N SER A 507 7.33 -12.26 22.88
CA SER A 507 7.36 -10.86 22.44
C SER A 507 7.59 -10.69 20.94
N ALA A 508 8.11 -11.72 20.24
CA ALA A 508 8.58 -11.56 18.87
C ALA A 508 7.51 -11.07 17.90
N SER A 509 6.34 -11.71 17.89
CA SER A 509 5.24 -11.32 17.01
C SER A 509 4.82 -9.88 17.22
N LYS A 510 4.60 -9.49 18.48
CA LYS A 510 4.16 -8.14 18.85
C LYS A 510 5.18 -7.08 18.43
N LEU A 511 6.48 -7.30 18.68
CA LEU A 511 7.51 -6.28 18.44
C LEU A 511 7.85 -6.16 16.96
N ILE A 512 7.98 -7.28 16.24
CA ILE A 512 8.30 -7.27 14.81
C ILE A 512 7.11 -6.75 14.01
N ASP A 513 5.88 -7.22 14.27
CA ASP A 513 4.71 -6.79 13.51
C ASP A 513 4.37 -5.31 13.76
N LYS A 514 4.67 -4.80 14.97
CA LYS A 514 4.61 -3.37 15.27
C LYS A 514 5.60 -2.57 14.44
N GLU A 515 6.86 -3.00 14.39
CA GLU A 515 7.89 -2.29 13.61
C GLU A 515 7.57 -2.36 12.11
N ARG A 516 7.04 -3.48 11.61
CA ARG A 516 6.51 -3.61 10.25
C ARG A 516 5.38 -2.64 9.96
N GLN A 517 4.41 -2.52 10.87
CA GLN A 517 3.31 -1.55 10.73
C GLN A 517 3.83 -0.12 10.63
N LEU A 518 4.74 0.28 11.53
CA LEU A 518 5.36 1.60 11.51
C LEU A 518 6.15 1.83 10.21
N GLU A 519 7.00 0.88 9.84
CA GLU A 519 7.92 1.01 8.73
C GLU A 519 7.22 1.03 7.37
N LEU A 520 6.26 0.13 7.18
CA LEU A 520 5.58 -0.12 5.91
C LEU A 520 4.21 0.53 5.80
N ALA A 521 3.84 1.42 6.74
CA ALA A 521 2.58 2.16 6.64
C ALA A 521 2.46 2.88 5.29
N TYR A 522 1.26 2.82 4.70
CA TYR A 522 0.96 3.40 3.39
C TYR A 522 1.79 2.79 2.26
N GLN A 523 2.11 1.50 2.35
CA GLN A 523 2.77 0.70 1.30
C GLN A 523 1.97 -0.56 0.96
N ALA A 524 0.69 -0.63 1.36
CA ALA A 524 -0.27 -1.66 0.97
C ALA A 524 0.02 -3.08 1.52
N GLU A 525 0.73 -3.18 2.64
CA GLU A 525 1.12 -4.45 3.26
C GLU A 525 0.34 -4.78 4.55
N ARG A 526 -0.18 -3.77 5.26
CA ARG A 526 -0.63 -3.90 6.66
C ARG A 526 -1.66 -5.02 6.91
N SER A 527 -2.74 -5.06 6.12
CA SER A 527 -3.79 -6.07 6.29
C SER A 527 -3.26 -7.48 6.02
N TYR A 528 -2.46 -7.63 4.97
CA TYR A 528 -1.84 -8.91 4.62
C TYR A 528 -0.85 -9.39 5.69
N ASP A 529 -0.05 -8.49 6.27
CA ASP A 529 0.87 -8.82 7.35
C ASP A 529 0.13 -9.41 8.56
N VAL A 530 -0.98 -8.78 8.97
CA VAL A 530 -1.83 -9.26 10.07
C VAL A 530 -2.42 -10.63 9.75
N PHE A 531 -3.06 -10.77 8.59
CA PHE A 531 -3.78 -12.01 8.27
C PHE A 531 -2.86 -13.20 7.98
N ARG A 532 -1.69 -13.01 7.35
CA ARG A 532 -0.74 -14.11 7.09
C ARG A 532 -0.10 -14.65 8.38
N ASN A 533 -0.04 -13.84 9.44
CA ASN A 533 0.40 -14.27 10.77
C ASN A 533 -0.74 -14.87 11.62
N GLY A 534 -1.96 -14.89 11.10
CA GLY A 534 -3.11 -15.48 11.78
C GLY A 534 -3.65 -14.64 12.94
N ASP A 535 -3.42 -13.34 12.90
CA ASP A 535 -3.94 -12.40 13.88
C ASP A 535 -5.21 -11.69 13.38
N PRO A 536 -6.12 -11.29 14.28
CA PRO A 536 -7.27 -10.48 13.92
C PRO A 536 -6.86 -9.02 13.64
N LEU A 537 -7.47 -8.41 12.63
CA LEU A 537 -7.31 -6.99 12.36
C LEU A 537 -8.26 -6.19 13.25
N ASN A 538 -7.71 -5.61 14.32
CA ASN A 538 -8.46 -4.74 15.22
C ASN A 538 -8.59 -3.31 14.65
N ARG A 539 -9.83 -2.82 14.55
CA ARG A 539 -10.14 -1.51 13.92
C ARG A 539 -10.80 -0.53 14.87
N THR A 540 -10.48 -0.65 16.16
CA THR A 540 -10.98 0.17 17.26
C THR A 540 -10.31 1.53 17.30
N TYR A 541 -10.79 2.41 16.42
CA TYR A 541 -10.43 3.82 16.34
C TYR A 541 -11.58 4.63 15.73
N PRO A 542 -11.66 5.96 15.96
CA PRO A 542 -12.69 6.79 15.34
C PRO A 542 -12.61 6.75 13.81
N GLY A 543 -13.75 6.52 13.17
CA GLY A 543 -13.88 6.51 11.72
C GLY A 543 -15.23 5.93 11.26
N PRO A 544 -15.51 5.95 9.96
CA PRO A 544 -16.79 5.48 9.41
C PRO A 544 -16.86 3.95 9.24
N GLN A 545 -15.76 3.22 9.46
CA GLN A 545 -15.77 1.77 9.55
C GLN A 545 -16.53 1.28 10.79
N LYS A 546 -16.80 -0.02 10.85
CA LYS A 546 -17.33 -0.66 12.06
C LYS A 546 -16.24 -0.76 13.14
N GLN A 547 -16.20 0.24 14.01
CA GLN A 547 -15.06 0.51 14.90
C GLN A 547 -14.80 -0.60 15.93
N PHE A 548 -15.81 -1.35 16.36
CA PHE A 548 -15.66 -2.40 17.38
C PHE A 548 -15.77 -3.82 16.79
N GLU A 549 -15.60 -3.96 15.47
CA GLU A 549 -15.55 -5.25 14.79
C GLU A 549 -14.10 -5.62 14.48
N ASP A 550 -13.64 -6.74 15.03
CA ASP A 550 -12.39 -7.36 14.62
C ASP A 550 -12.64 -8.24 13.39
N ILE A 551 -11.77 -8.13 12.39
CA ILE A 551 -11.80 -9.03 11.23
C ILE A 551 -10.87 -10.21 11.53
N LEU A 552 -11.43 -11.40 11.67
CA LEU A 552 -10.65 -12.61 11.91
C LEU A 552 -9.88 -13.02 10.65
N PRO A 553 -8.67 -13.60 10.78
CA PRO A 553 -7.86 -14.04 9.62
C PRO A 553 -8.51 -15.18 8.81
N THR A 554 -9.48 -15.88 9.39
CA THR A 554 -10.26 -16.94 8.72
C THR A 554 -11.52 -16.41 8.04
N ASP A 555 -11.89 -15.15 8.27
CA ASP A 555 -13.11 -14.53 7.73
C ASP A 555 -13.10 -14.57 6.19
N PHE A 556 -14.25 -14.86 5.57
CA PHE A 556 -14.41 -14.89 4.11
C PHE A 556 -14.07 -13.54 3.48
N ARG A 557 -14.23 -12.44 4.22
CA ARG A 557 -13.90 -11.08 3.77
C ARG A 557 -12.41 -10.78 3.75
N VAL A 558 -11.56 -11.66 4.30
CA VAL A 558 -10.10 -11.56 4.15
C VAL A 558 -9.69 -11.68 2.67
N THR A 559 -10.42 -12.46 1.90
CA THR A 559 -10.26 -12.58 0.45
C THR A 559 -11.24 -11.68 -0.29
N TYR A 560 -10.80 -11.06 -1.38
CA TYR A 560 -11.68 -10.33 -2.28
C TYR A 560 -12.45 -11.31 -3.18
N PHE A 561 -13.63 -10.92 -3.64
CA PHE A 561 -14.36 -11.70 -4.65
C PHE A 561 -13.71 -11.55 -6.02
N ILE A 562 -13.71 -12.62 -6.81
CA ILE A 562 -13.38 -12.51 -8.23
C ILE A 562 -14.39 -11.53 -8.86
N PRO A 563 -13.95 -10.51 -9.62
CA PRO A 563 -14.86 -9.57 -10.24
C PRO A 563 -15.94 -10.27 -11.09
N GLN A 564 -17.19 -9.80 -11.01
CA GLN A 564 -18.29 -10.46 -11.72
C GLN A 564 -18.12 -10.42 -13.23
N ASP A 565 -17.64 -9.29 -13.79
CA ASP A 565 -17.43 -9.16 -15.24
C ASP A 565 -16.30 -10.08 -15.72
N ALA A 566 -15.26 -10.28 -14.89
CA ALA A 566 -14.24 -11.29 -15.15
C ALA A 566 -14.83 -12.70 -15.21
N ILE A 567 -15.74 -13.09 -14.30
CA ILE A 567 -16.42 -14.39 -14.36
C ILE A 567 -17.29 -14.50 -15.62
N ASN A 568 -18.07 -13.48 -15.92
CA ASN A 568 -19.02 -13.49 -17.03
C ASN A 568 -18.33 -13.58 -18.39
N SER A 569 -17.15 -12.96 -18.53
CA SER A 569 -16.36 -12.95 -19.76
C SER A 569 -15.32 -14.08 -19.83
N TYR A 570 -15.16 -14.86 -18.76
CA TYR A 570 -14.16 -15.92 -18.73
C TYR A 570 -14.56 -17.06 -19.68
N PRO A 571 -13.72 -17.40 -20.66
CA PRO A 571 -13.99 -18.47 -21.60
C PRO A 571 -13.66 -19.81 -20.93
N GLY A 572 -14.52 -20.25 -20.00
CA GLY A 572 -14.31 -21.45 -19.18
C GLY A 572 -15.02 -21.31 -17.83
N LYS A 573 -14.66 -22.18 -16.87
CA LYS A 573 -15.15 -22.05 -15.49
C LYS A 573 -14.25 -21.11 -14.70
N LEU A 574 -14.83 -20.12 -14.01
CA LEU A 574 -14.10 -19.27 -13.06
C LEU A 574 -14.82 -19.26 -11.71
N THR A 575 -14.31 -20.03 -10.74
CA THR A 575 -14.98 -20.21 -9.44
C THR A 575 -14.82 -18.99 -8.52
N GLN A 576 -15.96 -18.48 -8.01
CA GLN A 576 -16.02 -17.40 -7.03
C GLN A 576 -15.51 -17.84 -5.64
N ASN A 577 -14.97 -16.91 -4.86
CA ASN A 577 -14.64 -17.11 -3.45
C ASN A 577 -15.90 -17.27 -2.58
N PRO A 578 -15.83 -17.97 -1.43
CA PRO A 578 -16.97 -18.14 -0.53
C PRO A 578 -17.55 -16.82 -0.04
N THR A 579 -18.89 -16.74 0.06
CA THR A 579 -19.63 -15.57 0.56
C THR A 579 -19.94 -15.64 2.05
N SER A 580 -19.55 -16.73 2.71
CA SER A 580 -19.65 -16.97 4.15
C SER A 580 -18.48 -17.84 4.61
N ASN A 581 -18.23 -17.87 5.93
CA ASN A 581 -17.23 -18.73 6.56
C ASN A 581 -17.60 -20.21 6.51
#